data_AF-A0A357L181-F1
#
_entry.id   AF-A0A357L181-F1
#
_cell.length_a   1.000
_cell.length_b   1.000
_cell.length_c   1.000
_cell.angle_alpha   90.00
_cell.angle_beta   90.00
_cell.angle_gamma   90.00
#
_symmetry.space_group_name_H-M   'P 1'
#
loop_
_entity.id
_entity.type
_entity.pdbx_description
1 polymer ?
#
loop_
_entity_poly.entity_id
_entity_poly.type
_entity_poly.pdbx_seq_one_letter_code
_entity_poly.pdbx_strand_id
1 'polypeptide(L)' 'GAIDTGVVARITGNRPAAPLTGVRLAGRRVSFSSLKAEIELGWKSAPFEQALGDALRWFRGEGLIAF' A
#
# COMPACT_ATOMS: atom_id res chain seq x y z
N GLY A 1 10.13 -9.91 20.13
CA GLY A 1 10.18 -11.30 19.68
C GLY A 1 9.23 -11.49 18.52
N ALA A 2 9.70 -12.00 17.38
CA ALA A 2 8.92 -12.19 16.14
C ALA A 2 8.01 -13.43 16.15
N ILE A 3 7.65 -13.89 17.35
CA ILE A 3 6.87 -15.11 17.60
C ILE A 3 5.37 -14.85 17.69
N ASP A 4 4.87 -13.65 17.39
CA ASP A 4 3.47 -13.32 17.71
C ASP A 4 2.55 -13.10 16.50
N THR A 5 3.06 -13.12 15.27
CA THR A 5 2.18 -12.91 14.09
C THR A 5 1.96 -14.19 13.29
N GLY A 6 2.97 -15.04 13.14
CA GLY A 6 2.83 -16.30 12.40
C GLY A 6 2.11 -17.40 13.18
N VAL A 7 2.39 -17.50 14.49
CA VAL A 7 1.81 -18.54 15.36
C VAL A 7 0.38 -18.15 15.77
N VAL A 8 0.16 -16.90 16.17
CA VAL A 8 -1.19 -16.41 16.53
C VAL A 8 -2.14 -16.47 15.34
N ALA A 9 -1.73 -16.07 14.12
CA ALA A 9 -2.61 -16.14 12.94
C ALA A 9 -2.99 -17.57 12.51
N ARG A 10 -2.12 -18.56 12.75
CA ARG A 10 -2.43 -19.98 12.50
C ARG A 10 -3.37 -20.56 13.57
N ILE A 11 -3.30 -20.07 14.80
CA ILE A 11 -4.12 -20.55 15.93
C ILE A 11 -5.49 -19.86 15.97
N THR A 12 -5.56 -18.56 15.67
CA THR A 12 -6.81 -17.78 15.75
C THR A 12 -7.62 -17.76 14.45
N GLY A 13 -7.11 -18.30 13.35
CA GLY A 13 -7.80 -18.32 12.04
C GLY A 13 -8.08 -16.94 11.43
N ASN A 14 -7.69 -15.87 12.11
CA ASN A 14 -7.95 -14.48 11.73
C ASN A 14 -6.67 -13.90 11.15
N ARG A 15 -6.69 -13.53 9.87
CA ARG A 15 -5.55 -12.82 9.27
C ARG A 15 -5.44 -11.46 9.96
N PRO A 16 -4.26 -11.09 10.50
CA PRO A 16 -4.09 -9.79 11.13
C PRO A 16 -4.39 -8.69 10.10
N ALA A 17 -5.11 -7.65 10.53
CA ALA A 17 -5.53 -6.54 9.67
C ALA A 17 -4.35 -5.87 8.94
N ALA A 18 -3.16 -5.88 9.55
CA ALA A 18 -1.92 -5.48 8.91
C ALA A 18 -0.80 -6.48 9.24
N PRO A 19 -0.18 -7.15 8.25
CA PRO A 19 0.97 -8.00 8.47
C PRO A 19 2.16 -7.19 8.99
N LEU A 20 2.91 -7.72 9.97
CA LEU A 20 4.11 -7.08 10.51
C LEU A 20 5.14 -6.71 9.43
N THR A 21 5.27 -7.56 8.40
CA THR A 21 6.12 -7.27 7.23
C THR A 21 5.68 -6.02 6.49
N GLY A 22 4.36 -5.81 6.32
CA GLY A 22 3.81 -4.62 5.68
C GLY A 22 4.07 -3.35 6.49
N VAL A 23 3.90 -3.43 7.82
CA VAL A 23 4.22 -2.31 8.73
C VAL A 23 5.70 -1.93 8.65
N ARG A 24 6.59 -2.94 8.64
CA ARG A 24 8.05 -2.72 8.51
C ARG A 24 8.42 -2.13 7.15
N LEU A 25 7.68 -2.48 6.08
CA LEU A 25 7.90 -1.94 4.75
C LEU A 25 7.43 -0.47 4.66
N ALA A 26 6.24 -0.17 5.20
CA ALA A 26 5.69 1.18 5.22
C ALA A 26 6.56 2.18 6.01
N GLY A 27 7.28 1.72 7.04
CA GLY A 27 8.22 2.54 7.80
C GLY A 27 9.52 2.89 7.05
N ARG A 28 9.81 2.27 5.91
CA ARG A 28 11.02 2.57 5.12
C ARG A 28 10.74 3.69 4.13
N ARG A 29 11.58 4.73 4.14
CA ARG A 29 11.59 5.76 3.09
C ARG A 29 12.32 5.21 1.86
N VAL A 30 11.59 5.02 0.77
CA VAL A 30 12.12 4.56 -0.51
C VAL A 30 11.74 5.58 -1.58
N SER A 31 12.71 6.00 -2.37
CA SER A 31 12.46 6.79 -3.58
C SER A 31 12.22 5.85 -4.75
N PHE A 32 11.17 6.12 -5.53
CA PHE A 32 10.86 5.38 -6.75
C PHE A 32 11.17 6.27 -7.96
N SER A 33 11.66 5.65 -9.04
CA SER A 33 11.94 6.34 -10.31
C SER A 33 11.28 5.59 -11.46
N SER A 34 10.53 6.32 -12.29
CA SER A 34 9.89 5.84 -13.52
C SER A 34 10.79 5.96 -14.75
N LEU A 35 12.03 6.46 -14.61
CA LEU A 35 12.89 6.84 -15.73
C LEU A 35 13.09 5.70 -16.75
N LYS A 36 13.25 4.46 -16.26
CA LYS A 36 13.42 3.30 -17.14
C LYS A 36 12.18 3.06 -18.01
N ALA A 37 10.98 3.17 -17.44
CA ALA A 37 9.73 2.99 -18.16
C ALA A 37 9.46 4.14 -19.15
N GLU A 38 9.88 5.36 -18.80
CA GLU A 38 9.82 6.50 -19.73
C GLU A 38 10.71 6.28 -20.96
N ILE A 39 11.92 5.75 -20.76
CA ILE A 39 12.87 5.49 -21.86
C ILE A 39 12.43 4.30 -22.70
N GLU A 40 12.10 3.17 -22.08
CA GLU A 40 11.89 1.91 -22.81
C GLU A 40 10.47 1.77 -23.36
N LEU A 41 9.48 2.36 -22.69
CA LEU A 41 8.07 2.19 -23.03
C LEU A 41 7.41 3.50 -23.49
N GLY A 42 8.12 4.64 -23.44
CA GLY A 42 7.52 5.95 -23.66
C GLY A 42 6.42 6.30 -22.65
N TRP A 43 6.35 5.57 -21.53
CA TRP A 43 5.28 5.69 -20.56
C TRP A 43 5.66 6.65 -19.45
N LYS A 44 4.84 7.69 -19.27
CA LYS A 44 5.02 8.70 -18.22
C LYS A 44 3.99 8.51 -17.12
N SER A 45 4.47 8.40 -15.88
CA SER A 45 3.59 8.37 -14.71
C SER A 45 2.88 9.71 -14.54
N ALA A 46 1.58 9.67 -14.22
CA ALA A 46 0.83 10.85 -13.82
C ALA A 46 1.29 11.36 -12.44
N PRO A 47 1.02 12.64 -12.11
CA PRO A 47 1.28 13.19 -10.77
C PRO A 47 0.61 12.38 -9.67
N PHE A 48 1.36 12.12 -8.59
CA PHE A 48 0.91 11.27 -7.48
C PHE A 48 -0.30 11.87 -6.75
N GLU A 49 -0.33 13.19 -6.58
CA GLU A 49 -1.37 13.93 -5.87
C GLU A 49 -2.73 13.76 -6.53
N GLN A 50 -2.76 13.77 -7.87
CA GLN A 50 -3.99 13.55 -8.63
C GLN A 50 -4.49 12.12 -8.44
N ALA A 51 -3.61 11.12 -8.60
CA ALA A 51 -3.97 9.72 -8.40
C ALA A 51 -4.46 9.44 -6.96
N LEU A 52 -3.83 10.07 -5.97
CA LEU A 52 -4.26 9.97 -4.57
C LEU A 52 -5.65 10.59 -4.36
N GLY A 53 -5.88 11.77 -4.91
CA GLY A 53 -7.18 12.43 -4.85
C GLY A 53 -8.28 11.60 -5.50
N ASP A 54 -8.00 10.96 -6.63
CA ASP A 54 -8.93 10.10 -7.36
C ASP A 54 -9.28 8.85 -6.55
N ALA A 55 -8.26 8.22 -5.95
CA ALA A 55 -8.46 7.07 -5.06
C ALA A 55 -9.33 7.44 -3.85
N LEU A 56 -9.07 8.58 -3.20
CA LEU A 56 -9.88 9.05 -2.06
C LEU A 56 -11.33 9.33 -2.45
N ARG A 57 -11.56 9.90 -3.63
CA ARG A 57 -12.92 10.11 -4.15
C ARG A 57 -13.63 8.78 -4.41
N TRP A 58 -12.94 7.80 -4.98
CA TRP A 58 -13.48 6.47 -5.18
C TRP A 58 -13.84 5.79 -3.85
N PHE A 59 -12.92 5.77 -2.87
CA PHE A 59 -13.19 5.19 -1.55
C PHE A 59 -14.39 5.83 -0.84
N ARG A 60 -14.57 7.14 -1.01
CA ARG A 60 -15.75 7.85 -0.48
C ARG A 60 -17.04 7.44 -1.18
N GLY A 61 -17.01 7.30 -2.51
CA GLY A 61 -18.16 6.86 -3.30
C GLY A 61 -18.63 5.44 -2.94
N GLU A 62 -17.68 4.55 -2.65
CA GLU A 62 -17.96 3.17 -2.20
C GLU A 62 -18.37 3.07 -0.72
N GLY A 63 -18.34 4.18 0.03
CA GLY A 63 -18.60 4.16 1.48
C GLY A 63 -17.53 3.44 2.31
N LEU A 64 -16.34 3.20 1.74
CA LEU A 64 -15.22 2.53 2.41
C LEU A 64 -14.51 3.45 3.41
N ILE A 65 -14.64 4.76 3.24
CA ILE A 65 -14.14 5.77 4.17
C ILE A 65 -15.24 6.80 4.46
N ALA A 66 -15.45 7.09 5.75
CA ALA A 66 -16.22 8.22 6.23
C ALA A 66 -15.24 9.20 6.88
N PHE A 67 -15.31 10.47 6.49
CA PHE A 67 -14.65 11.56 7.20
C PHE A 67 -15.71 12.38 7.90
#